data_AF-A0AAD7BKA9-F1
#
_entry.id   AF-A0AAD7BKA9-F1
#
_cell.length_a   1.000
_cell.length_b   1.000
_cell.length_c   1.000
_cell.angle_alpha   90.00
_cell.angle_beta   90.00
_cell.angle_gamma   90.00
#
_symmetry.space_group_name_H-M   'P 1'
#
loop_
_entity.id
_entity.type
_entity.pdbx_description
1 polymer ?
#
loop_
_entity_poly.entity_id
_entity_poly.type
_entity_poly.pdbx_seq_one_letter_code
_entity_poly.pdbx_strand_id
1 'polypeptide(L)'
;MTAVCCPECGTPIAAKDEPDPITAASPWAPERCRELTNSNEPPNAAELDVIRPFLSNIATRLTRFDNEITQLKAQLQHLEAERETLAKYHTRHAGIVSALRRVPTEILAEIFDWTLPAIDEVKWDVSDLKQSPWVLTQVSSLWRGIAIAIPSLWAVIGWSDYDACTSPPLAMIQAQVDRARNLRIGFSAYESGNAAAQVEMFEFLSEHSSRWVDLDLQMTAALVPRLAALRGRISSLQRLWLQWDTDQTEAEVHSVNCFQTASSLLDVGFRTESRFIPILFPAHHFTAYRVHVGHGSSTIVSLNWLQTFLKRRLWSSSMMKSHGRIHRTLSRCRIFAASSSIIRGFYHTSAPRPYLKLP
;
A
#
# COMPACT_ATOMS: atom_id res chain seq x y z
N MET A 1 26.68 39.79 49.53
CA MET A 1 25.70 39.51 48.45
C MET A 1 26.44 38.79 47.34
N THR A 2 26.14 37.52 47.11
CA THR A 2 26.65 36.73 45.98
C THR A 2 25.53 36.62 44.96
N ALA A 3 25.74 37.11 43.73
CA ALA A 3 24.77 36.91 42.67
C ALA A 3 24.65 35.42 42.35
N VAL A 4 23.42 34.90 42.29
CA VAL A 4 23.18 33.54 41.79
C VAL A 4 23.22 33.61 40.27
N CYS A 5 24.06 32.80 39.63
CA CYS A 5 24.09 32.70 38.17
C CYS A 5 23.46 31.38 37.70
N CYS A 6 22.95 31.36 36.46
CA CYS A 6 22.48 30.13 35.85
C CYS A 6 23.65 29.13 35.70
N PRO A 7 23.55 27.89 36.19
CA PRO A 7 24.67 26.93 36.16
C PRO A 7 25.04 26.44 34.76
N GLU A 8 24.15 26.58 33.76
CA GLU A 8 24.40 26.12 32.39
C GLU A 8 24.95 27.21 31.45
N CYS A 9 24.64 28.48 31.69
CA CYS A 9 25.02 29.59 30.79
C CYS A 9 25.67 30.81 31.48
N GLY A 10 25.86 30.77 32.80
CA GLY A 10 26.62 31.79 33.55
C GLY A 10 25.96 33.17 33.66
N THR A 11 24.77 33.37 33.08
CA THR A 11 24.04 34.63 33.18
C THR A 11 23.67 34.94 34.64
N PRO A 12 23.78 36.20 35.10
CA PRO A 12 23.29 36.58 36.42
C PRO A 12 21.78 36.40 36.48
N ILE A 13 21.30 35.55 37.38
CA ILE A 13 19.89 35.53 37.75
C ILE A 13 19.70 36.75 38.65
N ALA A 14 19.03 37.77 38.13
CA ALA A 14 18.62 38.92 38.93
C ALA A 14 17.83 38.41 40.14
N ALA A 15 18.34 38.70 41.35
CA ALA A 15 17.69 38.28 42.58
C ALA A 15 16.27 38.87 42.60
N LYS A 16 15.25 38.01 42.65
CA LYS A 16 13.84 38.44 42.68
C LYS A 16 13.42 38.89 44.08
N ASP A 17 14.12 39.91 44.57
CA ASP A 17 13.74 40.71 45.74
C ASP A 17 12.81 41.89 45.32
N GLU A 18 12.11 41.77 44.18
CA GLU A 18 10.96 42.63 43.83
C GLU A 18 9.69 41.95 44.41
N PRO A 19 9.08 42.49 45.48
CA PRO A 19 8.03 41.81 46.24
C PRO A 19 6.72 41.64 45.46
N ASP A 20 5.86 40.72 45.92
CA ASP A 20 4.63 40.31 45.23
C ASP A 20 3.79 41.51 44.75
N PRO A 21 3.59 41.66 43.42
CA PRO A 21 3.30 42.96 42.82
C PRO A 21 1.85 43.42 42.94
N ILE A 22 1.01 42.67 43.65
CA ILE A 22 -0.42 42.92 43.90
C ILE A 22 -0.66 43.20 45.39
N THR A 23 0.16 42.64 46.28
CA THR A 23 0.05 42.79 47.74
C THR A 23 0.72 44.05 48.28
N ALA A 24 1.57 44.70 47.49
CA ALA A 24 2.23 45.98 47.82
C ALA A 24 1.26 47.18 47.72
N ALA A 25 0.35 47.29 48.70
CA ALA A 25 -0.42 48.48 49.06
C ALA A 25 -1.10 49.24 47.89
N SER A 26 -2.12 48.60 47.31
CA SER A 26 -3.33 49.26 46.78
C SER A 26 -3.65 50.57 47.53
N PRO A 27 -3.44 51.77 46.95
CA PRO A 27 -3.35 53.05 47.70
C PRO A 27 -4.72 53.67 48.06
N TRP A 28 -5.77 52.87 48.02
CA TRP A 28 -7.18 53.23 48.16
C TRP A 28 -7.91 52.15 48.96
N ALA A 29 -8.99 52.51 49.65
CA ALA A 29 -9.75 51.56 50.46
C ALA A 29 -10.32 50.43 49.60
N PRO A 30 -10.08 49.13 49.92
CA PRO A 30 -10.51 48.01 49.07
C PRO A 30 -12.01 47.97 48.80
N GLU A 31 -12.83 48.43 49.76
CA GLU A 31 -14.29 48.45 49.63
C GLU A 31 -14.74 49.48 48.60
N ARG A 32 -14.33 50.75 48.74
CA ARG A 32 -14.69 51.83 47.82
C ARG A 32 -14.23 51.56 46.38
N CYS A 33 -13.05 51.00 46.18
CA CYS A 33 -12.58 50.72 44.82
C CYS A 33 -13.26 49.46 44.25
N ARG A 34 -13.72 48.50 45.10
CA ARG A 34 -14.63 47.43 44.67
C ARG A 34 -16.01 47.97 44.28
N GLU A 35 -16.54 49.00 44.95
CA GLU A 35 -17.77 49.69 44.54
C GLU A 35 -17.59 50.34 43.16
N LEU A 36 -16.56 51.16 42.99
CA LEU A 36 -16.25 51.86 41.73
C LEU A 36 -15.92 50.91 40.56
N THR A 37 -15.48 49.68 40.84
CA THR A 37 -15.26 48.65 39.80
C THR A 37 -16.55 47.94 39.40
N ASN A 38 -17.56 47.91 40.28
CA ASN A 38 -18.85 47.23 40.08
C ASN A 38 -20.01 48.20 39.81
N SER A 39 -19.73 49.48 39.60
CA SER A 39 -20.70 50.57 39.45
C SER A 39 -20.26 51.54 38.35
N ASN A 40 -21.23 52.23 37.75
CA ASN A 40 -20.96 53.34 36.80
C ASN A 40 -20.86 54.70 37.51
N GLU A 41 -20.56 54.71 38.81
CA GLU A 41 -20.38 55.94 39.59
C GLU A 41 -19.03 56.62 39.23
N PRO A 42 -19.00 57.94 38.93
CA PRO A 42 -17.77 58.63 38.59
C PRO A 42 -16.88 58.85 39.84
N PRO A 43 -15.58 58.51 39.80
CA PRO A 43 -14.65 58.83 40.88
C PRO A 43 -14.53 60.35 41.10
N ASN A 44 -14.40 60.75 42.36
CA ASN A 44 -14.21 62.15 42.74
C ASN A 44 -12.77 62.64 42.46
N ALA A 45 -12.52 63.95 42.58
CA ALA A 45 -11.23 64.56 42.25
C ALA A 45 -10.05 63.96 43.05
N ALA A 46 -10.22 63.73 44.35
CA ALA A 46 -9.17 63.15 45.19
C ALA A 46 -8.95 61.65 44.90
N GLU A 47 -10.01 60.91 44.55
CA GLU A 47 -9.89 59.53 44.04
C GLU A 47 -9.09 59.52 42.71
N LEU A 48 -9.37 60.44 41.78
CA LEU A 48 -8.66 60.53 40.51
C LEU A 48 -7.16 60.86 40.67
N ASP A 49 -6.79 61.72 41.62
CA ASP A 49 -5.40 62.09 41.86
C ASP A 49 -4.57 60.95 42.49
N VAL A 50 -5.22 59.97 43.14
CA VAL A 50 -4.58 58.72 43.60
C VAL A 50 -4.59 57.64 42.52
N ILE A 51 -5.68 57.50 41.77
CA ILE A 51 -5.86 56.47 40.74
C ILE A 51 -4.94 56.72 39.53
N ARG A 52 -4.77 57.97 39.08
CA ARG A 52 -3.97 58.28 37.88
C ARG A 52 -2.48 57.88 38.01
N PRO A 53 -1.75 58.22 39.10
CA PRO A 53 -0.38 57.75 39.27
C PRO A 53 -0.27 56.23 39.42
N PHE A 54 -1.24 55.59 40.08
CA PHE A 54 -1.28 54.14 40.25
C PHE A 54 -1.46 53.40 38.92
N LEU A 55 -2.42 53.83 38.09
CA LEU A 55 -2.60 53.29 36.72
C LEU A 55 -1.37 53.57 35.83
N SER A 56 -0.75 54.74 35.95
CA SER A 56 0.49 55.07 35.23
C SER A 56 1.65 54.16 35.62
N ASN A 57 1.79 53.83 36.91
CA ASN A 57 2.78 52.86 37.40
C ASN A 57 2.51 51.47 36.81
N ILE A 58 1.27 50.98 36.88
CA ILE A 58 0.88 49.68 36.31
C ILE A 58 1.17 49.65 34.79
N ALA A 59 0.78 50.67 34.03
CA ALA A 59 1.05 50.76 32.60
C ALA A 59 2.56 50.76 32.28
N THR A 60 3.37 51.44 33.09
CA THR A 60 4.85 51.44 32.97
C THR A 60 5.45 50.06 33.26
N ARG A 61 4.85 49.30 34.18
CA ARG A 61 5.30 47.93 34.51
C ARG A 61 4.83 46.89 33.50
N LEU A 62 3.64 47.06 32.93
CA LEU A 62 3.17 46.26 31.79
C LEU A 62 4.10 46.46 30.59
N THR A 63 4.37 47.69 30.17
CA THR A 63 5.30 47.94 29.05
C THR A 63 6.73 47.47 29.33
N ARG A 64 7.20 47.48 30.59
CA ARG A 64 8.47 46.82 30.99
C ARG A 64 8.44 45.32 30.65
N PHE A 65 7.40 44.61 31.07
CA PHE A 65 7.26 43.17 30.83
C PHE A 65 6.96 42.83 29.37
N ASP A 66 6.17 43.63 28.63
CA ASP A 66 5.92 43.43 27.21
C ASP A 66 7.21 43.57 26.37
N ASN A 67 8.08 44.53 26.73
CA ASN A 67 9.41 44.67 26.14
C ASN A 67 10.31 43.46 26.46
N GLU A 68 10.34 43.00 27.71
CA GLU A 68 11.10 41.81 28.13
C GLU A 68 10.62 40.54 27.41
N ILE A 69 9.31 40.33 27.32
CA ILE A 69 8.68 39.23 26.56
C ILE A 69 9.04 39.32 25.07
N THR A 70 9.07 40.53 24.50
CA THR A 70 9.44 40.74 23.09
C THR A 70 10.92 40.43 22.85
N GLN A 71 11.81 40.88 23.75
CA GLN A 71 13.24 40.58 23.71
C GLN A 71 13.52 39.07 23.84
N LEU A 72 12.89 38.40 24.80
CA LEU A 72 13.04 36.95 25.00
C LEU A 72 12.50 36.14 23.81
N LYS A 73 11.39 36.57 23.19
CA LYS A 73 10.88 35.96 21.94
C LYS A 73 11.87 36.12 20.78
N ALA A 74 12.49 37.29 20.62
CA ALA A 74 13.50 37.51 19.59
C ALA A 74 14.77 36.66 19.83
N GLN A 75 15.21 36.52 21.07
CA GLN A 75 16.32 35.65 21.45
C GLN A 75 16.00 34.16 21.20
N LEU A 76 14.79 33.71 21.51
CA LEU A 76 14.34 32.35 21.21
C LEU A 76 14.36 32.09 19.70
N GLN A 77 13.79 32.98 18.89
CA GLN A 77 13.79 32.86 17.42
C GLN A 77 15.20 32.81 16.83
N HIS A 78 16.15 33.58 17.37
CA HIS A 78 17.56 33.50 16.98
C HIS A 78 18.16 32.11 17.26
N LEU A 79 18.01 31.63 18.50
CA LEU A 79 18.53 30.33 18.93
C LEU A 79 17.87 29.16 18.18
N GLU A 80 16.59 29.27 17.82
CA GLU A 80 15.91 28.27 16.98
C GLU A 80 16.46 28.25 15.55
N ALA A 81 16.72 29.42 14.94
CA ALA A 81 17.33 29.51 13.62
C ALA A 81 18.78 28.99 13.60
N GLU A 82 19.57 29.27 14.63
CA GLU A 82 20.91 28.69 14.82
C GLU A 82 20.83 27.17 15.03
N ARG A 83 19.91 26.68 15.87
CA ARG A 83 19.71 25.24 16.10
C ARG A 83 19.32 24.52 14.81
N GLU A 84 18.42 25.08 14.01
CA GLU A 84 18.00 24.50 12.73
C GLU A 84 19.17 24.48 11.73
N THR A 85 19.96 25.56 11.69
CA THR A 85 21.17 25.66 10.86
C THR A 85 22.21 24.60 11.25
N LEU A 86 22.52 24.48 12.55
CA LEU A 86 23.45 23.48 13.07
C LEU A 86 22.93 22.04 12.87
N ALA A 87 21.63 21.80 13.00
CA ALA A 87 21.01 20.49 12.71
C ALA A 87 21.15 20.10 11.22
N LYS A 88 20.97 21.06 10.30
CA LYS A 88 21.23 20.86 8.86
C LYS A 88 22.71 20.53 8.59
N TYR A 89 23.64 21.27 9.22
CA TYR A 89 25.08 21.00 9.11
C TYR A 89 25.45 19.62 9.68
N HIS A 90 24.99 19.28 10.89
CA HIS A 90 25.24 17.99 11.53
C HIS A 90 24.72 16.84 10.65
N THR A 91 23.48 16.89 10.19
CA THR A 91 22.87 15.86 9.34
C THR A 91 23.68 15.63 8.06
N ARG A 92 24.13 16.71 7.41
CA ARG A 92 24.96 16.64 6.19
C ARG A 92 26.33 15.96 6.44
N HIS A 93 26.93 16.14 7.61
CA HIS A 93 28.26 15.60 7.94
C HIS A 93 28.21 14.22 8.61
N ALA A 94 27.21 13.93 9.45
CA ALA A 94 26.94 12.58 9.96
C ALA A 94 26.72 11.58 8.80
N GLY A 95 26.06 12.04 7.73
CA GLY A 95 25.93 11.29 6.48
C GLY A 95 27.25 10.98 5.77
N ILE A 96 28.39 11.63 6.11
CA ILE A 96 29.74 11.36 5.55
C ILE A 96 30.41 10.18 6.27
N VAL A 97 30.31 10.12 7.59
CA VAL A 97 30.89 9.03 8.41
C VAL A 97 30.01 7.78 8.49
N SER A 98 28.79 7.84 7.94
CA SER A 98 27.83 6.72 7.91
C SER A 98 28.44 5.43 7.32
N ALA A 99 28.25 4.32 8.03
CA ALA A 99 28.68 2.99 7.59
C ALA A 99 28.09 2.58 6.23
N LEU A 100 26.93 3.12 5.85
CA LEU A 100 26.30 2.87 4.54
C LEU A 100 27.16 3.31 3.36
N ARG A 101 28.12 4.25 3.54
CA ARG A 101 29.09 4.61 2.48
C ARG A 101 30.21 3.58 2.28
N ARG A 102 30.32 2.59 3.17
CA ARG A 102 31.30 1.50 3.10
C ARG A 102 30.67 0.16 2.68
N VAL A 103 29.36 0.12 2.46
CA VAL A 103 28.66 -1.06 1.93
C VAL A 103 28.87 -1.11 0.42
N PRO A 104 29.34 -2.24 -0.15
CA PRO A 104 29.49 -2.39 -1.60
C PRO A 104 28.15 -2.26 -2.33
N THR A 105 28.20 -1.81 -3.58
CA THR A 105 27.03 -1.60 -4.45
C THR A 105 26.22 -2.87 -4.68
N GLU A 106 26.90 -4.02 -4.65
CA GLU A 106 26.36 -5.36 -4.86
C GLU A 106 25.53 -5.82 -3.65
N ILE A 107 25.98 -5.49 -2.43
CA ILE A 107 25.27 -5.80 -1.19
C ILE A 107 24.04 -4.90 -1.03
N LEU A 108 24.12 -3.64 -1.45
CA LEU A 108 22.94 -2.77 -1.54
C LEU A 108 21.94 -3.28 -2.59
N ALA A 109 22.40 -3.77 -3.75
CA ALA A 109 21.55 -4.37 -4.77
C ALA A 109 20.83 -5.63 -4.26
N GLU A 110 21.54 -6.53 -3.58
CA GLU A 110 20.94 -7.72 -2.97
C GLU A 110 19.89 -7.34 -1.91
N ILE A 111 20.22 -6.42 -1.01
CA ILE A 111 19.26 -5.90 -0.01
C ILE A 111 18.01 -5.31 -0.68
N PHE A 112 18.15 -4.62 -1.82
CA PHE A 112 17.03 -4.03 -2.53
C PHE A 112 16.09 -5.09 -3.13
N ASP A 113 16.60 -6.17 -3.72
CA ASP A 113 15.77 -7.26 -4.23
C ASP A 113 14.96 -7.93 -3.10
N TRP A 114 15.50 -8.01 -1.87
CA TRP A 114 14.77 -8.46 -0.68
C TRP A 114 13.68 -7.48 -0.18
N THR A 115 13.57 -6.26 -0.72
CA THR A 115 12.46 -5.32 -0.41
C THR A 115 11.26 -5.42 -1.35
N LEU A 116 11.30 -6.32 -2.34
CA LEU A 116 10.20 -6.51 -3.28
C LEU A 116 9.08 -7.37 -2.66
N PRO A 117 7.80 -7.05 -2.95
CA PRO A 117 6.68 -7.85 -2.46
C PRO A 117 6.62 -9.22 -3.13
N ALA A 118 6.10 -10.20 -2.39
CA ALA A 118 5.49 -11.37 -3.00
C ALA A 118 4.20 -10.93 -3.73
N ILE A 119 4.00 -11.39 -4.97
CA ILE A 119 2.86 -10.97 -5.82
C ILE A 119 1.52 -11.25 -5.12
N ASP A 120 1.41 -12.39 -4.43
CA ASP A 120 0.22 -12.79 -3.68
C ASP A 120 -0.14 -11.87 -2.49
N GLU A 121 0.76 -10.97 -2.09
CA GLU A 121 0.58 -9.99 -1.02
C GLU A 121 0.37 -8.56 -1.56
N VAL A 122 0.17 -8.40 -2.88
CA VAL A 122 0.17 -7.10 -3.56
C VAL A 122 -1.12 -6.29 -3.33
N LYS A 123 -1.14 -5.50 -2.25
CA LYS A 123 -1.96 -4.29 -2.08
C LYS A 123 -1.23 -3.01 -2.53
N TRP A 124 -0.77 -2.94 -3.78
CA TRP A 124 0.15 -1.87 -4.22
C TRP A 124 -0.60 -0.93 -5.17
N ASP A 125 -0.89 0.26 -4.68
CA ASP A 125 -1.00 1.44 -5.53
C ASP A 125 0.41 1.81 -6.01
N VAL A 126 0.65 1.74 -7.32
CA VAL A 126 1.93 2.14 -7.92
C VAL A 126 2.21 3.64 -7.76
N SER A 127 1.22 4.46 -7.39
CA SER A 127 1.39 5.86 -7.01
C SER A 127 2.02 6.05 -5.62
N ASP A 128 2.04 5.03 -4.75
CA ASP A 128 2.62 5.19 -3.40
C ASP A 128 4.16 5.23 -3.44
N LEU A 129 4.66 6.46 -3.50
CA LEU A 129 6.08 6.80 -3.44
C LEU A 129 6.79 6.32 -2.16
N LYS A 130 6.08 5.84 -1.13
CA LYS A 130 6.67 5.24 0.09
C LYS A 130 6.97 3.74 -0.06
N GLN A 131 6.49 3.10 -1.12
CA GLN A 131 6.69 1.68 -1.39
C GLN A 131 7.88 1.43 -2.34
N SER A 132 8.29 0.17 -2.48
CA SER A 132 9.39 -0.23 -3.38
C SER A 132 8.95 -0.17 -4.86
N PRO A 133 9.82 0.14 -5.84
CA PRO A 133 11.19 0.61 -5.70
C PRO A 133 11.30 2.13 -5.40
N TRP A 134 10.19 2.87 -5.43
CA TRP A 134 10.19 4.34 -5.34
C TRP A 134 10.89 4.89 -4.10
N VAL A 135 10.67 4.29 -2.93
CA VAL A 135 11.30 4.70 -1.67
C VAL A 135 12.82 4.58 -1.69
N LEU A 136 13.36 3.54 -2.34
CA LEU A 136 14.80 3.33 -2.49
C LEU A 136 15.44 4.48 -3.28
N THR A 137 14.72 5.01 -4.28
CA THR A 137 15.18 6.16 -5.09
C THR A 137 15.19 7.48 -4.33
N GLN A 138 14.62 7.57 -3.13
CA GLN A 138 14.54 8.81 -2.36
C GLN A 138 15.66 8.95 -1.31
N VAL A 139 16.22 7.84 -0.81
CA VAL A 139 17.18 7.82 0.31
C VAL A 139 18.49 8.57 0.00
N SER A 140 19.08 8.35 -1.18
CA SER A 140 20.33 9.04 -1.57
C SER A 140 20.55 9.00 -3.09
N SER A 141 21.49 9.81 -3.59
CA SER A 141 21.93 9.75 -4.99
C SER A 141 22.55 8.40 -5.36
N LEU A 142 23.32 7.79 -4.44
CA LEU A 142 23.89 6.45 -4.60
C LEU A 142 22.78 5.39 -4.70
N TRP A 143 21.84 5.38 -3.75
CA TRP A 143 20.72 4.43 -3.74
C TRP A 143 19.83 4.59 -4.97
N ARG A 144 19.58 5.83 -5.42
CA ARG A 144 18.87 6.12 -6.68
C ARG A 144 19.60 5.56 -7.91
N GLY A 145 20.91 5.73 -7.99
CA GLY A 145 21.72 5.18 -9.08
C GLY A 145 21.66 3.65 -9.12
N ILE A 146 21.85 3.00 -7.96
CA ILE A 146 21.75 1.54 -7.81
C ILE A 146 20.33 1.06 -8.19
N ALA A 147 19.30 1.63 -7.58
CA ALA A 147 17.92 1.19 -7.79
C ALA A 147 17.45 1.34 -9.25
N ILE A 148 17.82 2.44 -9.93
CA ILE A 148 17.51 2.63 -11.36
C ILE A 148 18.27 1.63 -12.25
N ALA A 149 19.48 1.22 -11.85
CA ALA A 149 20.32 0.30 -12.63
C ALA A 149 19.94 -1.19 -12.51
N ILE A 150 18.96 -1.56 -11.68
CA ILE A 150 18.57 -2.95 -11.41
C ILE A 150 17.15 -3.23 -11.97
N PRO A 151 17.01 -3.92 -13.12
CA PRO A 151 15.70 -4.16 -13.75
C PRO A 151 14.74 -5.08 -12.98
N SER A 152 15.19 -5.86 -12.00
CA SER A 152 14.31 -6.70 -11.16
C SER A 152 13.43 -5.84 -10.25
N LEU A 153 13.95 -4.73 -9.72
CA LEU A 153 13.24 -3.85 -8.80
C LEU A 153 12.01 -3.17 -9.42
N TRP A 154 12.03 -2.99 -10.74
CA TRP A 154 10.93 -2.37 -11.51
C TRP A 154 9.99 -3.41 -12.13
N ALA A 155 10.26 -4.70 -11.96
CA ALA A 155 9.55 -5.78 -12.64
C ALA A 155 8.15 -6.05 -12.09
N VAL A 156 7.80 -5.56 -10.89
CA VAL A 156 6.47 -5.73 -10.29
C VAL A 156 5.67 -4.45 -10.45
N ILE A 157 4.46 -4.59 -11.00
CA ILE A 157 3.49 -3.50 -11.19
C ILE A 157 2.18 -3.95 -10.57
N GLY A 158 1.70 -3.20 -9.58
CA GLY A 158 0.40 -3.40 -8.93
C GLY A 158 -0.60 -2.32 -9.33
N TRP A 159 -1.87 -2.68 -9.46
CA TRP A 159 -2.96 -1.71 -9.57
C TRP A 159 -4.26 -2.28 -9.01
N SER A 160 -5.04 -1.45 -8.32
CA SER A 160 -6.31 -1.85 -7.73
C SER A 160 -7.31 -0.70 -7.73
N ASP A 161 -8.53 -0.95 -8.21
CA ASP A 161 -9.60 0.05 -8.31
C ASP A 161 -10.33 0.34 -6.97
N TYR A 162 -9.60 0.27 -5.85
CA TYR A 162 -10.14 0.63 -4.53
C TYR A 162 -10.13 2.14 -4.31
N ASP A 163 -9.14 2.85 -4.86
CA ASP A 163 -8.99 4.31 -4.76
C ASP A 163 -9.57 5.04 -5.98
N ALA A 164 -10.83 4.71 -6.31
CA ALA A 164 -11.57 5.09 -7.53
C ALA A 164 -11.77 6.61 -7.78
N CYS A 165 -11.13 7.48 -7.00
CA CYS A 165 -11.15 8.93 -7.14
C CYS A 165 -9.97 9.51 -7.96
N THR A 166 -8.99 8.69 -8.37
CA THR A 166 -7.76 9.17 -9.01
C THR A 166 -7.58 8.57 -10.41
N SER A 167 -7.18 9.39 -11.40
CA SER A 167 -6.78 8.90 -12.73
C SER A 167 -5.58 7.95 -12.62
N PRO A 168 -5.45 6.91 -13.48
CA PRO A 168 -4.36 5.96 -13.38
C PRO A 168 -2.99 6.64 -13.52
N PRO A 169 -1.96 6.23 -12.74
CA PRO A 169 -0.67 6.92 -12.66
C PRO A 169 0.26 6.57 -13.84
N LEU A 170 -0.24 6.69 -15.09
CA LEU A 170 0.38 6.13 -16.30
C LEU A 170 1.85 6.52 -16.47
N ALA A 171 2.22 7.77 -16.16
CA ALA A 171 3.61 8.24 -16.24
C ALA A 171 4.56 7.56 -15.23
N MET A 172 4.07 7.15 -14.06
CA MET A 172 4.85 6.38 -13.08
C MET A 172 4.98 4.93 -13.54
N ILE A 173 3.90 4.32 -14.03
CA ILE A 173 3.89 2.95 -14.54
C ILE A 173 4.80 2.82 -15.76
N GLN A 174 4.74 3.75 -16.72
CA GLN A 174 5.67 3.84 -17.86
C GLN A 174 7.12 3.82 -17.38
N ALA A 175 7.45 4.64 -16.37
CA ALA A 175 8.79 4.71 -15.82
C ALA A 175 9.23 3.44 -15.07
N GLN A 176 8.31 2.56 -14.63
CA GLN A 176 8.65 1.20 -14.21
C GLN A 176 8.87 0.29 -15.43
N VAL A 177 7.94 0.30 -16.38
CA VAL A 177 7.96 -0.50 -17.62
C VAL A 177 9.25 -0.26 -18.42
N ASP A 178 9.75 0.96 -18.50
CA ASP A 178 10.97 1.32 -19.24
C ASP A 178 12.25 0.77 -18.59
N ARG A 179 12.24 0.57 -17.26
CA ARG A 179 13.40 0.09 -16.48
C ARG A 179 13.39 -1.41 -16.24
N ALA A 180 12.21 -2.00 -16.17
CA ALA A 180 12.03 -3.44 -16.06
C ALA A 180 12.56 -4.17 -17.30
N ARG A 181 12.91 -5.46 -17.17
CA ARG A 181 13.10 -6.34 -18.34
C ARG A 181 11.83 -7.13 -18.63
N ASN A 182 11.44 -7.95 -17.66
CA ASN A 182 10.20 -8.72 -17.64
C ASN A 182 9.21 -8.05 -16.69
N LEU A 183 7.92 -8.32 -16.85
CA LEU A 183 6.85 -7.73 -16.06
C LEU A 183 6.06 -8.80 -15.28
N ARG A 184 5.67 -8.44 -14.07
CA ARG A 184 4.84 -9.20 -13.13
C ARG A 184 3.68 -8.29 -12.75
N ILE A 185 2.51 -8.56 -13.30
CA ILE A 185 1.34 -7.69 -13.19
C ILE A 185 0.40 -8.26 -12.14
N GLY A 186 0.12 -7.49 -11.08
CA GLY A 186 -1.05 -7.68 -10.23
C GLY A 186 -2.07 -6.59 -10.56
N PHE A 187 -3.27 -6.97 -10.99
CA PHE A 187 -4.31 -6.02 -11.41
C PHE A 187 -5.66 -6.44 -10.84
N SER A 188 -6.31 -5.53 -10.11
CA SER A 188 -7.57 -5.80 -9.41
C SER A 188 -8.67 -4.81 -9.79
N ALA A 189 -9.63 -5.28 -10.60
CA ALA A 189 -10.83 -4.55 -10.96
C ALA A 189 -12.09 -5.11 -10.27
N TYR A 190 -13.07 -4.23 -10.03
CA TYR A 190 -14.32 -4.52 -9.33
C TYR A 190 -15.50 -3.93 -10.12
N GLU A 191 -16.64 -4.61 -10.24
CA GLU A 191 -17.79 -4.10 -11.02
C GLU A 191 -18.42 -2.84 -10.36
N SER A 192 -18.13 -2.60 -9.08
CA SER A 192 -18.49 -1.39 -8.35
C SER A 192 -17.55 -0.20 -8.57
N GLY A 193 -16.46 -0.39 -9.33
CA GLY A 193 -15.39 0.58 -9.53
C GLY A 193 -15.53 1.44 -10.80
N ASN A 194 -14.46 2.16 -11.15
CA ASN A 194 -14.42 3.02 -12.31
C ASN A 194 -14.03 2.23 -13.58
N ALA A 195 -15.03 1.64 -14.23
CA ALA A 195 -14.85 0.85 -15.45
C ALA A 195 -14.08 1.57 -16.58
N ALA A 196 -14.10 2.91 -16.65
CA ALA A 196 -13.30 3.65 -17.63
C ALA A 196 -11.80 3.63 -17.28
N ALA A 197 -11.45 3.89 -16.02
CA ALA A 197 -10.07 3.83 -15.53
C ALA A 197 -9.51 2.39 -15.55
N GLN A 198 -10.34 1.38 -15.22
CA GLN A 198 -9.98 -0.04 -15.39
C GLN A 198 -9.58 -0.37 -16.82
N VAL A 199 -10.38 0.07 -17.80
CA VAL A 199 -10.14 -0.20 -19.22
C VAL A 199 -8.91 0.56 -19.73
N GLU A 200 -8.78 1.85 -19.41
CA GLU A 200 -7.59 2.66 -19.75
C GLU A 200 -6.30 2.01 -19.21
N MET A 201 -6.28 1.65 -17.93
CA MET A 201 -5.12 1.04 -17.28
C MET A 201 -4.80 -0.36 -17.83
N PHE A 202 -5.82 -1.19 -18.07
CA PHE A 202 -5.61 -2.53 -18.65
C PHE A 202 -5.14 -2.46 -20.11
N GLU A 203 -5.69 -1.57 -20.93
CA GLU A 203 -5.30 -1.39 -22.32
C GLU A 203 -3.87 -0.83 -22.43
N PHE A 204 -3.48 0.12 -21.57
CA PHE A 204 -2.10 0.61 -21.44
C PHE A 204 -1.11 -0.51 -21.06
N LEU A 205 -1.37 -1.28 -19.99
CA LEU A 205 -0.51 -2.41 -19.61
C LEU A 205 -0.42 -3.47 -20.72
N SER A 206 -1.49 -3.64 -21.49
CA SER A 206 -1.60 -4.62 -22.58
C SER A 206 -0.68 -4.33 -23.78
N GLU A 207 -0.19 -3.09 -23.96
CA GLU A 207 0.83 -2.77 -24.95
C GLU A 207 2.14 -3.52 -24.68
N HIS A 208 2.44 -3.79 -23.41
CA HIS A 208 3.67 -4.45 -22.96
C HIS A 208 3.51 -5.96 -22.68
N SER A 209 2.39 -6.55 -23.14
CA SER A 209 2.00 -7.95 -22.89
C SER A 209 3.02 -9.02 -23.32
N SER A 210 3.91 -8.70 -24.27
CA SER A 210 5.02 -9.57 -24.70
C SER A 210 6.10 -9.77 -23.63
N ARG A 211 6.15 -8.89 -22.63
CA ARG A 211 7.12 -8.93 -21.51
C ARG A 211 6.51 -9.48 -20.22
N TRP A 212 5.22 -9.75 -20.19
CA TRP A 212 4.54 -10.35 -19.03
C TRP A 212 5.05 -11.78 -18.81
N VAL A 213 5.54 -12.06 -17.61
CA VAL A 213 5.99 -13.39 -17.15
C VAL A 213 5.09 -13.90 -16.03
N ASP A 214 4.47 -12.99 -15.29
CA ASP A 214 3.52 -13.29 -14.21
C ASP A 214 2.32 -12.35 -14.33
N LEU A 215 1.13 -12.86 -14.06
CA LEU A 215 -0.14 -12.15 -14.29
C LEU A 215 -1.18 -12.66 -13.29
N ASP A 216 -1.57 -11.80 -12.35
CA ASP A 216 -2.66 -12.03 -11.41
C ASP A 216 -3.76 -11.00 -11.70
N LEU A 217 -4.93 -11.48 -12.11
CA LEU A 217 -6.07 -10.64 -12.48
C LEU A 217 -7.28 -10.95 -11.61
N GLN A 218 -7.80 -9.94 -10.91
CA GLN A 218 -9.22 -9.87 -10.60
C GLN A 218 -9.94 -9.11 -11.72
N MET A 219 -10.85 -9.80 -12.40
CA MET A 219 -11.49 -9.36 -13.64
C MET A 219 -12.94 -8.94 -13.47
N THR A 220 -13.29 -7.86 -14.15
CA THR A 220 -14.66 -7.45 -14.50
C THR A 220 -15.02 -7.89 -15.93
N ALA A 221 -16.32 -8.00 -16.22
CA ALA A 221 -16.84 -8.39 -17.53
C ALA A 221 -16.37 -7.44 -18.66
N ALA A 222 -16.15 -6.16 -18.34
CA ALA A 222 -15.60 -5.17 -19.27
C ALA A 222 -14.20 -5.55 -19.83
N LEU A 223 -13.38 -6.26 -19.05
CA LEU A 223 -12.00 -6.59 -19.39
C LEU A 223 -11.84 -7.92 -20.12
N VAL A 224 -12.83 -8.82 -20.02
CA VAL A 224 -12.89 -10.11 -20.72
C VAL A 224 -12.53 -10.01 -22.22
N PRO A 225 -13.16 -9.13 -23.03
CA PRO A 225 -12.81 -9.00 -24.46
C PRO A 225 -11.42 -8.38 -24.71
N ARG A 226 -10.91 -7.54 -23.79
CA ARG A 226 -9.54 -6.99 -23.90
C ARG A 226 -8.50 -8.09 -23.68
N LEU A 227 -8.71 -8.92 -22.65
CA LEU A 227 -7.85 -10.07 -22.38
C LEU A 227 -7.86 -11.07 -23.54
N ALA A 228 -9.03 -11.34 -24.14
CA ALA A 228 -9.15 -12.17 -25.34
C ALA A 228 -8.31 -11.64 -26.52
N ALA A 229 -8.24 -10.31 -26.69
CA ALA A 229 -7.43 -9.65 -27.72
C ALA A 229 -5.90 -9.72 -27.48
N LEU A 230 -5.42 -10.32 -26.38
CA LEU A 230 -3.99 -10.59 -26.15
C LEU A 230 -3.47 -11.86 -26.85
N ARG A 231 -4.32 -12.56 -27.62
CA ARG A 231 -3.91 -13.78 -28.36
C ARG A 231 -2.70 -13.50 -29.26
N GLY A 232 -1.68 -14.34 -29.12
CA GLY A 232 -0.39 -14.21 -29.81
C GLY A 232 0.59 -13.21 -29.16
N ARG A 233 0.16 -12.38 -28.19
CA ARG A 233 1.00 -11.35 -27.56
C ARG A 233 1.62 -11.78 -26.23
N ILE A 234 1.02 -12.74 -25.51
CA ILE A 234 1.45 -13.19 -24.16
C ILE A 234 2.35 -14.45 -24.18
N SER A 235 3.31 -14.53 -25.11
CA SER A 235 4.18 -15.70 -25.29
C SER A 235 5.16 -15.96 -24.13
N SER A 236 5.57 -14.90 -23.42
CA SER A 236 6.51 -14.95 -22.27
C SER A 236 5.87 -15.38 -20.95
N LEU A 237 4.54 -15.49 -20.88
CA LEU A 237 3.79 -15.70 -19.65
C LEU A 237 4.05 -17.10 -19.07
N GLN A 238 4.49 -17.17 -17.80
CA GLN A 238 4.85 -18.43 -17.11
C GLN A 238 3.90 -18.79 -15.97
N ARG A 239 3.37 -17.79 -15.26
CA ARG A 239 2.37 -17.96 -14.20
C ARG A 239 1.15 -17.09 -14.48
N LEU A 240 -0.03 -17.65 -14.20
CA LEU A 240 -1.32 -16.99 -14.39
C LEU A 240 -2.23 -17.29 -13.20
N TRP A 241 -2.74 -16.24 -12.57
CA TRP A 241 -3.82 -16.29 -11.59
C TRP A 241 -5.04 -15.54 -12.11
N LEU A 242 -6.21 -16.15 -11.98
CA LEU A 242 -7.48 -15.57 -12.40
C LEU A 242 -8.49 -15.59 -11.26
N GLN A 243 -9.18 -14.46 -11.11
CA GLN A 243 -10.33 -14.25 -10.26
C GLN A 243 -11.36 -13.45 -11.06
N TRP A 244 -12.64 -13.71 -10.85
CA TRP A 244 -13.72 -12.87 -11.35
C TRP A 244 -14.44 -12.20 -10.20
N ASP A 245 -14.80 -10.94 -10.37
CA ASP A 245 -15.53 -10.17 -9.37
C ASP A 245 -16.98 -10.66 -9.20
N THR A 246 -17.58 -11.11 -10.30
CA THR A 246 -18.96 -11.63 -10.36
C THR A 246 -19.05 -12.96 -11.13
N ASP A 247 -20.13 -13.71 -10.88
CA ASP A 247 -20.36 -15.04 -11.44
C ASP A 247 -20.62 -14.96 -12.97
N GLN A 248 -19.60 -15.26 -13.78
CA GLN A 248 -19.62 -15.10 -15.25
C GLN A 248 -20.46 -16.16 -15.97
N THR A 249 -20.90 -15.86 -17.19
CA THR A 249 -21.48 -16.86 -18.11
C THR A 249 -20.40 -17.72 -18.77
N GLU A 250 -20.79 -18.91 -19.26
CA GLU A 250 -19.89 -19.79 -20.00
C GLU A 250 -19.33 -19.12 -21.28
N ALA A 251 -20.14 -18.29 -21.95
CA ALA A 251 -19.77 -17.62 -23.19
C ALA A 251 -18.66 -16.56 -23.00
N GLU A 252 -18.72 -15.80 -21.91
CA GLU A 252 -17.72 -14.78 -21.58
C GLU A 252 -16.36 -15.44 -21.32
N VAL A 253 -16.31 -16.47 -20.47
CA VAL A 253 -15.05 -17.17 -20.16
C VAL A 253 -14.51 -17.95 -21.37
N HIS A 254 -15.38 -18.52 -22.22
CA HIS A 254 -14.97 -19.13 -23.49
C HIS A 254 -14.33 -18.14 -24.48
N SER A 255 -14.64 -16.84 -24.39
CA SER A 255 -13.99 -15.82 -25.23
C SER A 255 -12.50 -15.65 -24.90
N VAL A 256 -12.08 -15.97 -23.66
CA VAL A 256 -10.71 -15.84 -23.14
C VAL A 256 -9.80 -16.97 -23.66
N ASN A 257 -9.64 -17.06 -24.98
CA ASN A 257 -8.81 -18.06 -25.66
C ASN A 257 -7.36 -17.60 -25.95
N CYS A 258 -6.98 -16.40 -25.50
CA CYS A 258 -5.63 -15.85 -25.66
C CYS A 258 -4.53 -16.78 -25.10
N PHE A 259 -4.77 -17.37 -23.93
CA PHE A 259 -3.83 -18.23 -23.22
C PHE A 259 -3.44 -19.49 -23.99
N GLN A 260 -4.23 -19.94 -24.98
CA GLN A 260 -3.87 -21.06 -25.86
C GLN A 260 -2.53 -20.82 -26.59
N THR A 261 -2.14 -19.54 -26.76
CA THR A 261 -0.90 -19.12 -27.43
C THR A 261 0.25 -18.78 -26.47
N ALA A 262 0.05 -18.86 -25.15
CA ALA A 262 1.07 -18.58 -24.13
C ALA A 262 2.03 -19.78 -23.99
N SER A 263 2.95 -19.93 -24.95
CA SER A 263 3.84 -21.10 -25.06
C SER A 263 4.75 -21.34 -23.86
N SER A 264 5.00 -20.33 -23.02
CA SER A 264 5.83 -20.43 -21.81
C SER A 264 5.05 -20.79 -20.53
N LEU A 265 3.74 -21.01 -20.61
CA LEU A 265 2.86 -21.10 -19.42
C LEU A 265 3.05 -22.41 -18.65
N LEU A 266 3.43 -22.30 -17.36
CA LEU A 266 3.85 -23.42 -16.50
C LEU A 266 2.87 -23.71 -15.36
N ASP A 267 2.27 -22.67 -14.79
CA ASP A 267 1.40 -22.71 -13.60
C ASP A 267 0.17 -21.84 -13.84
N VAL A 268 -1.02 -22.42 -13.66
CA VAL A 268 -2.31 -21.71 -13.77
C VAL A 268 -3.11 -21.94 -12.51
N GLY A 269 -3.62 -20.86 -11.93
CA GLY A 269 -4.43 -20.90 -10.74
C GLY A 269 -5.71 -20.07 -10.82
N PHE A 270 -6.72 -20.50 -10.08
CA PHE A 270 -7.98 -19.77 -9.90
C PHE A 270 -8.18 -19.46 -8.42
N ARG A 271 -8.53 -18.20 -8.09
CA ARG A 271 -8.68 -17.73 -6.70
C ARG A 271 -10.10 -17.88 -6.15
N THR A 272 -11.10 -17.99 -7.02
CA THR A 272 -12.52 -18.19 -6.68
C THR A 272 -13.02 -19.59 -7.01
N GLU A 273 -14.09 -20.02 -6.32
CA GLU A 273 -14.87 -21.23 -6.66
C GLU A 273 -15.77 -21.04 -7.92
N SER A 274 -15.33 -20.19 -8.84
CA SER A 274 -15.98 -19.96 -10.13
C SER A 274 -16.11 -21.29 -10.87
N ARG A 275 -17.29 -21.51 -11.48
CA ARG A 275 -17.65 -22.75 -12.16
C ARG A 275 -16.58 -23.12 -13.19
N PHE A 276 -16.16 -24.39 -13.24
CA PHE A 276 -15.06 -24.86 -14.11
C PHE A 276 -15.38 -24.79 -15.61
N ILE A 277 -15.36 -23.57 -16.17
CA ILE A 277 -15.51 -23.29 -17.60
C ILE A 277 -14.14 -23.44 -18.27
N PRO A 278 -14.01 -24.18 -19.39
CA PRO A 278 -12.70 -24.54 -19.91
C PRO A 278 -12.06 -23.42 -20.75
N ILE A 279 -11.27 -22.58 -20.07
CA ILE A 279 -10.21 -21.80 -20.72
C ILE A 279 -9.24 -22.76 -21.42
N LEU A 280 -8.82 -22.40 -22.65
CA LEU A 280 -7.94 -23.24 -23.46
C LEU A 280 -6.47 -22.89 -23.23
N PHE A 281 -5.67 -23.93 -22.95
CA PHE A 281 -4.25 -23.82 -22.59
C PHE A 281 -3.37 -24.72 -23.46
N PRO A 282 -2.10 -24.34 -23.74
CA PRO A 282 -1.18 -25.14 -24.56
C PRO A 282 -0.70 -26.39 -23.81
N ALA A 283 -1.05 -27.57 -24.32
CA ALA A 283 -0.94 -28.83 -23.61
C ALA A 283 0.49 -29.37 -23.36
N HIS A 284 1.56 -28.66 -23.75
CA HIS A 284 2.90 -29.23 -23.89
C HIS A 284 3.90 -28.87 -22.77
N HIS A 285 3.73 -27.75 -22.06
CA HIS A 285 4.70 -27.26 -21.05
C HIS A 285 4.12 -27.09 -19.63
N PHE A 286 2.84 -27.39 -19.43
CA PHE A 286 2.17 -27.21 -18.14
C PHE A 286 2.73 -28.13 -17.04
N THR A 287 3.05 -27.55 -15.88
CA THR A 287 3.62 -28.25 -14.73
C THR A 287 2.63 -28.37 -13.56
N ALA A 288 1.80 -27.34 -13.35
CA ALA A 288 0.83 -27.27 -12.26
C ALA A 288 -0.50 -26.65 -12.71
N TYR A 289 -1.56 -27.09 -12.06
CA TYR A 289 -2.90 -26.50 -12.12
C TYR A 289 -3.43 -26.41 -10.69
N ARG A 290 -3.88 -25.22 -10.28
CA ARG A 290 -4.24 -24.90 -8.90
C ARG A 290 -5.64 -24.32 -8.83
N VAL A 291 -6.34 -24.63 -7.74
CA VAL A 291 -7.58 -23.93 -7.37
C VAL A 291 -7.52 -23.64 -5.88
N HIS A 292 -7.65 -22.37 -5.53
CA HIS A 292 -7.93 -21.97 -4.16
C HIS A 292 -9.44 -22.07 -3.92
N VAL A 293 -9.80 -23.00 -3.05
CA VAL A 293 -11.14 -23.08 -2.45
C VAL A 293 -11.15 -22.09 -1.28
N GLY A 294 -12.27 -21.40 -1.02
CA GLY A 294 -12.32 -20.12 -0.28
C GLY A 294 -11.85 -20.11 1.20
N HIS A 295 -11.36 -21.23 1.73
CA HIS A 295 -10.87 -21.37 3.10
C HIS A 295 -9.48 -22.04 3.15
N GLY A 296 -8.44 -21.25 2.86
CA GLY A 296 -7.04 -21.54 3.21
C GLY A 296 -6.41 -22.81 2.61
N SER A 297 -7.09 -23.51 1.70
CA SER A 297 -6.70 -24.81 1.19
C SER A 297 -6.56 -24.80 -0.33
N SER A 298 -5.32 -24.59 -0.79
CA SER A 298 -4.95 -24.78 -2.19
C SER A 298 -5.01 -26.25 -2.56
N THR A 299 -5.90 -26.61 -3.49
CA THR A 299 -5.92 -27.97 -4.05
C THR A 299 -4.96 -28.01 -5.24
N ILE A 300 -3.74 -28.53 -5.03
CA ILE A 300 -2.73 -28.68 -6.07
C ILE A 300 -3.05 -29.93 -6.90
N VAL A 301 -3.43 -29.76 -8.17
CA VAL A 301 -3.64 -30.87 -9.11
C VAL A 301 -2.36 -31.06 -9.94
N SER A 302 -1.46 -31.92 -9.44
CA SER A 302 -0.19 -32.20 -10.13
C SER A 302 -0.39 -33.00 -11.42
N LEU A 303 0.08 -32.47 -12.55
CA LEU A 303 -0.06 -33.09 -13.87
C LEU A 303 0.79 -34.36 -14.05
N ASN A 304 1.85 -34.52 -13.26
CA ASN A 304 2.65 -35.76 -13.23
C ASN A 304 1.85 -36.97 -12.75
N TRP A 305 0.84 -36.76 -11.89
CA TRP A 305 -0.12 -37.81 -11.55
C TRP A 305 -1.01 -38.17 -12.73
N LEU A 306 -1.50 -37.19 -13.50
CA LEU A 306 -2.37 -37.42 -14.66
C LEU A 306 -1.69 -38.21 -15.78
N GLN A 307 -0.43 -37.90 -16.13
CA GLN A 307 0.33 -38.70 -17.10
C GLN A 307 0.57 -40.14 -16.63
N THR A 308 0.67 -40.37 -15.32
CA THR A 308 0.86 -41.70 -14.73
C THR A 308 -0.47 -42.47 -14.64
N PHE A 309 -1.57 -41.79 -14.32
CA PHE A 309 -2.92 -42.36 -14.24
C PHE A 309 -3.40 -42.90 -15.60
N LEU A 310 -3.16 -42.15 -16.67
CA LEU A 310 -3.55 -42.52 -18.04
C LEU A 310 -2.89 -43.82 -18.54
N LYS A 311 -1.82 -44.30 -17.88
CA LYS A 311 -1.12 -45.55 -18.22
C LYS A 311 -1.68 -46.81 -17.54
N ARG A 312 -2.63 -46.71 -16.58
CA ARG A 312 -3.21 -47.89 -15.90
C ARG A 312 -4.72 -48.03 -16.16
N ARG A 313 -5.08 -49.07 -16.92
CA ARG A 313 -6.48 -49.42 -17.23
C ARG A 313 -7.26 -49.93 -16.01
N LEU A 314 -8.55 -49.58 -15.99
CA LEU A 314 -9.70 -50.34 -15.46
C LEU A 314 -9.59 -50.94 -14.05
N TRP A 315 -10.18 -50.27 -13.05
CA TRP A 315 -10.66 -50.89 -11.81
C TRP A 315 -12.04 -50.35 -11.41
N SER A 316 -12.87 -51.17 -10.77
CA SER A 316 -14.28 -50.89 -10.44
C SER A 316 -14.48 -50.43 -8.99
N SER A 317 -15.66 -49.87 -8.69
CA SER A 317 -15.91 -49.00 -7.52
C SER A 317 -16.19 -49.72 -6.19
N SER A 318 -15.58 -50.87 -5.92
CA SER A 318 -15.85 -51.68 -4.70
C SER A 318 -14.77 -51.64 -3.61
N MET A 319 -13.53 -51.22 -3.91
CA MET A 319 -12.41 -51.24 -2.96
C MET A 319 -11.89 -49.84 -2.57
N MET A 320 -12.74 -49.03 -1.93
CA MET A 320 -12.31 -47.87 -1.12
C MET A 320 -13.16 -47.74 0.16
N LYS A 321 -12.84 -48.54 1.18
CA LYS A 321 -13.29 -48.37 2.57
C LYS A 321 -12.12 -48.68 3.51
N SER A 322 -11.94 -47.85 4.54
CA SER A 322 -10.68 -47.65 5.29
C SER A 322 -9.54 -47.12 4.41
N HIS A 323 -8.71 -46.15 4.79
CA HIS A 323 -8.68 -45.24 5.96
C HIS A 323 -8.72 -43.78 5.39
N GLY A 324 -8.95 -42.68 6.12
CA GLY A 324 -9.17 -42.46 7.54
C GLY A 324 -8.85 -40.97 7.85
N ARG A 325 -9.86 -40.09 7.82
CA ARG A 325 -9.79 -38.62 7.96
C ARG A 325 -9.12 -37.83 6.81
N ILE A 326 -9.90 -37.58 5.75
CA ILE A 326 -9.91 -36.27 5.06
C ILE A 326 -11.37 -35.81 5.08
N HIS A 327 -11.64 -34.54 5.39
CA HIS A 327 -13.01 -34.02 5.45
C HIS A 327 -13.60 -33.78 4.05
N ARG A 328 -14.94 -33.77 3.99
CA ARG A 328 -15.76 -33.50 2.79
C ARG A 328 -15.25 -32.18 2.15
N THR A 329 -15.00 -32.05 0.84
CA THR A 329 -15.99 -32.20 -0.26
C THR A 329 -15.29 -32.37 -1.65
N LEU A 330 -14.87 -33.60 -2.02
CA LEU A 330 -14.28 -33.88 -3.36
C LEU A 330 -14.80 -35.19 -4.00
N SER A 331 -16.11 -35.45 -3.93
CA SER A 331 -16.71 -36.74 -4.32
C SER A 331 -17.16 -36.87 -5.79
N ARG A 332 -16.89 -35.89 -6.67
CA ARG A 332 -17.40 -35.88 -8.06
C ARG A 332 -16.46 -35.34 -9.16
N CYS A 333 -15.14 -35.45 -9.02
CA CYS A 333 -14.25 -35.11 -10.14
C CYS A 333 -14.11 -36.29 -11.13
N ARG A 334 -14.42 -36.08 -12.41
CA ARG A 334 -14.20 -37.05 -13.51
C ARG A 334 -13.67 -36.32 -14.74
N ILE A 335 -12.36 -36.33 -14.92
CA ILE A 335 -11.68 -35.73 -16.07
C ILE A 335 -11.78 -36.70 -17.27
N PHE A 336 -12.31 -36.24 -18.39
CA PHE A 336 -12.33 -36.98 -19.66
C PHE A 336 -11.52 -36.22 -20.72
N ALA A 337 -10.37 -36.77 -21.10
CA ALA A 337 -9.58 -36.25 -22.21
C ALA A 337 -10.16 -36.73 -23.56
N ALA A 338 -10.21 -35.84 -24.55
CA ALA A 338 -10.69 -36.14 -25.90
C ALA A 338 -9.83 -35.40 -26.94
N SER A 339 -9.14 -36.19 -27.78
CA SER A 339 -8.09 -35.80 -28.74
C SER A 339 -6.79 -35.22 -28.13
N SER A 340 -5.70 -35.29 -28.90
CA SER A 340 -4.33 -35.43 -28.41
C SER A 340 -3.54 -34.13 -28.21
N SER A 341 -4.20 -32.98 -28.06
CA SER A 341 -3.52 -31.67 -27.92
C SER A 341 -4.26 -30.62 -27.09
N ILE A 342 -5.39 -30.95 -26.45
CA ILE A 342 -6.20 -29.99 -25.68
C ILE A 342 -6.67 -30.61 -24.37
N ILE A 343 -6.29 -30.01 -23.24
CA ILE A 343 -6.89 -30.32 -21.93
C ILE A 343 -8.26 -29.63 -21.88
N ARG A 344 -9.33 -30.39 -21.60
CA ARG A 344 -10.70 -29.87 -21.42
C ARG A 344 -11.18 -30.18 -20.00
N GLY A 345 -11.44 -29.14 -19.22
CA GLY A 345 -12.20 -29.25 -17.97
C GLY A 345 -13.69 -29.45 -18.26
N PHE A 346 -14.35 -30.29 -17.45
CA PHE A 346 -15.79 -30.52 -17.53
C PHE A 346 -16.36 -30.86 -16.15
N TYR A 347 -17.55 -30.35 -15.85
CA TYR A 347 -18.44 -30.92 -14.84
C TYR A 347 -19.89 -30.93 -15.38
N HIS A 348 -20.65 -31.97 -15.03
CA HIS A 348 -22.03 -32.16 -15.47
C HIS A 348 -22.99 -31.97 -14.29
N THR A 349 -23.78 -30.90 -14.30
CA THR A 349 -24.90 -30.72 -13.38
C THR A 349 -26.03 -31.69 -13.74
N SER A 350 -26.29 -32.68 -12.88
CA SER A 350 -27.35 -33.65 -13.08
C SER A 350 -28.72 -33.02 -12.84
N ALA A 351 -29.52 -32.84 -13.90
CA ALA A 351 -30.93 -32.44 -13.81
C ALA A 351 -31.73 -33.39 -12.87
N PRO A 352 -32.77 -32.90 -12.17
CA PRO A 352 -33.55 -33.71 -11.24
C PRO A 352 -34.28 -34.84 -11.97
N ARG A 353 -34.11 -36.08 -11.48
CA ARG A 353 -34.90 -37.25 -11.91
C ARG A 353 -36.15 -37.41 -11.04
N PRO A 354 -37.23 -38.03 -11.57
CA PRO A 354 -38.57 -37.85 -11.04
C PRO A 354 -38.83 -38.57 -9.72
N TYR A 355 -39.70 -37.98 -8.90
CA TYR A 355 -40.39 -38.70 -7.83
C TYR A 355 -41.51 -39.55 -8.44
N LEU A 356 -41.28 -40.86 -8.50
CA LEU A 356 -42.34 -41.85 -8.67
C LEU A 356 -42.42 -42.70 -7.39
N LYS A 357 -43.51 -42.52 -6.64
CA LYS A 357 -44.02 -43.49 -5.68
C LYS A 357 -45.54 -43.53 -5.76
N LEU A 358 -46.02 -44.62 -6.35
CA LEU A 358 -47.34 -45.22 -6.12
C LEU A 358 -47.40 -45.76 -4.66
N PRO A 359 -48.55 -46.20 -4.10
CA PRO A 359 -49.82 -46.57 -4.75
C PRO A 359 -50.53 -45.43 -5.48
#